data_AF-A0A126P3E2-F1
#
_entry.id   AF-A0A126P3E2-F1
#
_cell.length_a   1.000
_cell.length_b   1.000
_cell.length_c   1.000
_cell.angle_alpha   90.00
_cell.angle_beta   90.00
_cell.angle_gamma   90.00
#
_symmetry.space_group_name_H-M   'P 1'
#
loop_
_entity.id
_entity.type
_entity.pdbx_description
1 polymer ?
#
loop_
_entity_poly.entity_id
_entity_poly.type
_entity_poly.pdbx_seq_one_letter_code
_entity_poly.pdbx_strand_id
1 'polypeptide(L)'
;MQESKNVIRNLMDSVQTFSLRRKRLQPVRHPGAIIQSEWLKPLGLSVFEFATIWEINPYVLYEIIEGDRPVDMIVAEKLQNAFNIPMSYWMQAQYDYDYVSGNEKNR
;
A
#
# COMPACT_ATOMS: atom_id res chain seq x y z
N MET A 1 12.46 -19.35 0.65
CA MET A 1 12.07 -17.98 0.23
C MET A 1 10.71 -17.96 -0.49
N GLN A 2 10.47 -18.86 -1.46
CA GLN A 2 9.19 -18.89 -2.20
C GLN A 2 7.98 -19.34 -1.34
N GLU A 3 8.19 -20.26 -0.40
CA GLU A 3 7.14 -20.71 0.54
C GLU A 3 6.60 -19.56 1.40
N SER A 4 7.50 -18.71 1.92
CA SER A 4 7.12 -17.54 2.73
C SER A 4 6.30 -16.52 1.93
N LYS A 5 6.66 -16.25 0.67
CA LYS A 5 5.88 -15.40 -0.24
C LYS A 5 4.47 -15.95 -0.45
N ASN A 6 4.33 -17.26 -0.62
CA ASN A 6 3.02 -17.89 -0.87
C ASN A 6 2.12 -17.90 0.37
N VAL A 7 2.67 -18.20 1.55
CA VAL A 7 1.89 -18.15 2.81
C VAL A 7 1.38 -16.73 3.06
N ILE A 8 2.25 -15.72 2.91
CA ILE A 8 1.89 -14.33 3.16
C ILE A 8 0.89 -13.82 2.12
N ARG A 9 1.02 -14.23 0.85
CA ARG A 9 0.02 -13.91 -0.18
C ARG A 9 -1.36 -14.46 0.18
N ASN A 10 -1.45 -15.73 0.58
CA ASN A 10 -2.73 -16.33 1.00
C ASN A 10 -3.35 -15.59 2.19
N LEU A 11 -2.53 -15.15 3.14
CA LEU A 11 -2.99 -14.32 4.26
C LEU A 11 -3.49 -12.95 3.78
N MET A 12 -2.78 -12.30 2.86
CA MET A 12 -3.20 -11.01 2.27
C MET A 12 -4.55 -11.11 1.55
N ASP A 13 -4.77 -12.17 0.77
CA ASP A 13 -6.04 -12.39 0.04
C ASP A 13 -7.24 -12.53 1.00
N SER A 14 -7.01 -13.16 2.16
CA SER A 14 -8.05 -13.27 3.20
C SER A 14 -8.45 -11.91 3.78
N VAL A 15 -7.49 -10.99 3.94
CA VAL A 15 -7.73 -9.63 4.45
C VAL A 15 -8.46 -8.76 3.42
N GLN A 16 -8.14 -8.90 2.13
CA GLN A 16 -8.80 -8.13 1.06
C GLN A 16 -10.31 -8.36 1.00
N THR A 17 -10.75 -9.60 1.22
CA THR A 17 -12.18 -9.97 1.24
C THR A 17 -12.95 -9.17 2.30
N PHE A 18 -12.31 -8.81 3.41
CA PHE A 18 -12.91 -8.04 4.50
C PHE A 18 -12.95 -6.53 4.19
N SER A 19 -11.89 -5.98 3.59
CA SER A 19 -11.74 -4.54 3.32
C SER A 19 -12.75 -4.01 2.28
N LEU A 20 -13.03 -4.78 1.22
CA LEU A 20 -13.92 -4.36 0.11
C LEU A 20 -15.36 -4.02 0.55
N ARG A 21 -15.79 -4.43 1.75
CA ARG A 21 -17.13 -4.10 2.30
C ARG A 21 -17.25 -2.68 2.86
N ARG A 22 -16.13 -1.95 3.07
CA ARG A 22 -16.13 -0.59 3.67
C ARG A 22 -15.87 0.54 2.67
N LYS A 23 -16.31 0.41 1.42
CA LYS A 23 -16.22 1.50 0.42
C LYS A 23 -17.46 2.37 0.47
N ARG A 24 -17.45 3.49 1.20
CA ARG A 24 -18.34 4.63 0.84
C ARG A 24 -18.07 6.00 1.46
N LEU A 25 -17.31 6.14 2.56
CA LEU A 25 -17.20 7.44 3.26
C LEU A 25 -15.80 7.78 3.81
N GLN A 26 -14.73 7.14 3.35
CA GLN A 26 -13.41 7.40 3.91
C GLN A 26 -12.75 8.60 3.20
N PRO A 27 -12.05 9.48 3.94
CA PRO A 27 -11.26 10.57 3.34
C PRO A 27 -10.19 10.00 2.41
N VAL A 28 -9.72 10.81 1.46
CA VAL A 28 -8.59 10.44 0.60
C VAL A 28 -7.36 10.25 1.49
N ARG A 29 -6.72 9.08 1.40
CA ARG A 29 -5.58 8.68 2.24
C ARG A 29 -4.36 8.44 1.37
N HIS A 30 -3.18 8.83 1.86
CA HIS A 30 -1.92 8.49 1.22
C HIS A 30 -1.84 6.97 1.02
N PRO A 31 -1.38 6.48 -0.15
CA PRO A 31 -1.27 5.04 -0.42
C PRO A 31 -0.53 4.25 0.68
N GLY A 32 0.51 4.84 1.27
CA GLY A 32 1.22 4.21 2.39
C GLY A 32 0.36 4.00 3.63
N ALA A 33 -0.50 4.96 3.97
CA ALA A 33 -1.44 4.80 5.08
C ALA A 33 -2.46 3.69 4.80
N ILE A 34 -2.86 3.48 3.54
CA ILE A 34 -3.71 2.37 3.10
C ILE A 34 -2.96 1.04 3.31
N ILE A 35 -1.71 0.94 2.82
CA ILE A 35 -0.88 -0.26 2.98
C ILE A 35 -0.76 -0.66 4.46
N GLN A 36 -0.49 0.33 5.32
CA GLN A 36 -0.30 0.12 6.75
C GLN A 36 -1.57 -0.38 7.44
N SER A 37 -2.73 0.25 7.19
CA SER A 37 -3.96 -0.08 7.91
C SER A 37 -4.65 -1.32 7.38
N GLU A 38 -4.59 -1.57 6.07
CA GLU A 38 -5.33 -2.66 5.44
C GLU A 38 -4.53 -3.96 5.40
N TRP A 39 -3.18 -3.93 5.44
CA TRP A 39 -2.38 -5.16 5.39
C TRP A 39 -1.36 -5.29 6.51
N LEU A 40 -0.47 -4.32 6.71
CA LEU A 40 0.64 -4.50 7.67
C LEU A 40 0.14 -4.69 9.10
N LYS A 41 -0.75 -3.82 9.59
CA LYS A 41 -1.31 -3.93 10.95
C LYS A 41 -2.16 -5.20 11.14
N PRO A 42 -3.12 -5.53 10.26
CA PRO A 42 -3.91 -6.75 10.41
C PRO A 42 -3.08 -8.05 10.36
N LEU A 43 -1.99 -8.06 9.59
CA LEU A 43 -1.12 -9.23 9.44
C LEU A 43 0.01 -9.28 10.47
N GLY A 44 0.18 -8.23 11.30
CA GLY A 44 1.29 -8.13 12.23
C GLY A 44 2.67 -8.06 11.56
N LEU A 45 2.73 -7.60 10.31
CA LEU A 45 3.97 -7.51 9.53
C LEU A 45 4.62 -6.15 9.73
N SER A 46 5.94 -6.15 9.94
CA SER A 46 6.71 -4.92 9.88
C SER A 46 6.90 -4.45 8.43
N VAL A 47 7.14 -3.14 8.27
CA VAL A 47 7.48 -2.54 6.97
C VAL A 47 8.71 -3.22 6.38
N PHE A 48 9.71 -3.51 7.21
CA PHE A 48 10.96 -4.14 6.79
C PHE A 48 10.72 -5.57 6.26
N GLU A 49 9.97 -6.40 6.99
CA GLU A 49 9.64 -7.75 6.56
C GLU A 49 8.92 -7.74 5.21
N PHE A 50 7.86 -6.92 5.08
CA PHE A 50 7.13 -6.80 3.83
C PHE A 50 8.03 -6.33 2.68
N ALA A 51 8.86 -5.30 2.91
CA ALA A 51 9.77 -4.77 1.92
C ALA A 51 10.76 -5.84 1.44
N THR A 52 11.36 -6.59 2.37
CA THR A 52 12.28 -7.69 2.04
C THR A 52 11.59 -8.79 1.24
N ILE A 53 10.37 -9.19 1.63
CA ILE A 53 9.61 -10.24 0.94
C ILE A 53 9.31 -9.82 -0.50
N TRP A 54 8.91 -8.57 -0.73
CA TRP A 54 8.49 -8.09 -2.06
C TRP A 54 9.59 -7.35 -2.81
N GLU A 55 10.83 -7.48 -2.34
CA GLU A 55 12.03 -6.89 -2.96
C GLU A 55 11.91 -5.36 -3.14
N ILE A 56 11.13 -4.70 -2.29
CA ILE A 56 11.07 -3.24 -2.20
C ILE A 56 12.21 -2.79 -1.28
N ASN A 57 12.87 -1.68 -1.60
CA ASN A 57 13.84 -1.11 -0.65
C ASN A 57 13.12 -0.73 0.66
N PRO A 58 13.54 -1.23 1.84
CA PRO A 58 12.86 -0.95 3.09
C PRO A 58 12.76 0.54 3.43
N TYR A 59 13.76 1.35 3.09
CA TYR A 59 13.73 2.80 3.30
C TYR A 59 12.67 3.46 2.41
N VAL A 60 12.60 3.07 1.14
CA VAL A 60 11.59 3.58 0.20
C VAL A 60 10.18 3.25 0.69
N LEU A 61 9.96 2.00 1.11
CA LEU A 61 8.64 1.63 1.63
C LEU A 61 8.33 2.37 2.93
N TYR A 62 9.30 2.55 3.82
CA TYR A 62 9.12 3.31 5.06
C TYR A 62 8.67 4.75 4.79
N GLU A 63 9.36 5.48 3.92
CA GLU A 63 8.98 6.85 3.56
C GLU A 63 7.59 6.92 2.91
N ILE A 64 7.21 5.90 2.13
CA ILE A 64 5.85 5.80 1.57
C ILE A 64 4.82 5.61 2.68
N ILE A 65 5.08 4.73 3.64
CA ILE A 65 4.19 4.46 4.78
C ILE A 65 3.99 5.72 5.63
N GLU A 66 5.06 6.49 5.88
CA GLU A 66 5.00 7.76 6.62
C GLU A 66 4.36 8.89 5.82
N GLY A 67 4.26 8.76 4.49
CA GLY A 67 3.67 9.79 3.61
C GLY A 67 4.65 10.84 3.10
N ASP A 68 5.95 10.64 3.36
CA ASP A 68 7.03 11.53 2.93
C ASP A 68 7.41 11.32 1.46
N ARG A 69 7.14 10.13 0.92
CA ARG A 69 7.42 9.75 -0.46
C ARG A 69 6.15 9.28 -1.19
N PRO A 70 5.89 9.76 -2.42
CA PRO A 70 4.80 9.25 -3.23
C PRO A 70 5.09 7.84 -3.76
N VAL A 71 4.04 7.08 -4.06
CA VAL A 71 4.16 5.81 -4.77
C VAL A 71 4.50 6.07 -6.24
N ASP A 72 5.68 5.64 -6.67
CA ASP A 72 6.10 5.67 -8.07
C ASP A 72 5.66 4.41 -8.84
N MET A 73 5.94 4.40 -10.15
CA MET A 73 5.56 3.29 -11.04
C MET A 73 6.20 1.95 -10.67
N ILE A 74 7.47 1.96 -10.24
CA ILE A 74 8.23 0.75 -9.89
C ILE A 74 7.66 0.15 -8.60
N VAL A 75 7.37 0.99 -7.62
CA VAL A 75 6.73 0.54 -6.38
C VAL A 75 5.33 0.05 -6.67
N ALA A 76 4.54 0.75 -7.47
CA ALA A 76 3.18 0.33 -7.84
C ALA A 76 3.15 -1.05 -8.51
N GLU A 77 4.12 -1.38 -9.37
CA GLU A 77 4.26 -2.72 -9.96
C GLU A 77 4.55 -3.78 -8.88
N LYS A 78 5.43 -3.49 -7.92
CA LYS A 78 5.70 -4.41 -6.81
C LYS A 78 4.49 -4.61 -5.90
N LEU A 79 3.74 -3.55 -5.64
CA LEU A 79 2.48 -3.62 -4.87
C LEU A 79 1.41 -4.43 -5.62
N GLN A 80 1.36 -4.35 -6.95
CA GLN A 80 0.50 -5.21 -7.75
C GLN A 80 0.87 -6.69 -7.58
N ASN A 81 2.16 -7.01 -7.63
CA ASN A 81 2.62 -8.39 -7.45
C ASN A 81 2.40 -8.92 -6.02
N ALA A 82 2.42 -8.03 -5.04
CA ALA A 82 2.19 -8.34 -3.63
C ALA A 82 0.71 -8.55 -3.32
N PHE A 83 -0.14 -7.62 -3.74
CA PHE A 83 -1.54 -7.55 -3.35
C PHE A 83 -2.52 -8.00 -4.43
N ASN A 84 -2.06 -8.33 -5.63
CA ASN A 84 -2.92 -8.61 -6.78
C ASN A 84 -3.92 -7.47 -7.09
N ILE A 85 -3.54 -6.24 -6.76
CA ILE A 85 -4.30 -5.02 -7.04
C ILE A 85 -3.63 -4.32 -8.22
N PRO A 86 -4.36 -3.95 -9.28
CA PRO A 86 -3.76 -3.31 -10.45
C PRO A 86 -2.87 -2.12 -10.08
N MET A 87 -1.72 -2.01 -10.73
CA MET A 87 -0.79 -0.90 -10.57
C MET A 87 -1.49 0.47 -10.70
N SER A 88 -2.44 0.58 -11.63
CA SER A 88 -3.24 1.79 -11.86
C SER A 88 -4.04 2.24 -10.64
N TYR A 89 -4.46 1.32 -9.76
CA TYR A 89 -5.14 1.66 -8.52
C TYR A 89 -4.23 2.47 -7.59
N TRP A 90 -2.97 2.04 -7.44
CA TRP A 90 -2.00 2.71 -6.57
C TRP A 90 -1.61 4.08 -7.12
N MET A 91 -1.42 4.17 -8.44
CA MET A 91 -1.17 5.44 -9.13
C MET A 91 -2.34 6.40 -8.97
N GLN A 92 -3.58 5.92 -9.09
CA GLN A 92 -4.78 6.75 -8.90
C GLN A 92 -4.91 7.21 -7.44
N ALA A 93 -4.67 6.31 -6.48
CA ALA A 93 -4.69 6.67 -5.06
C ALA A 93 -3.65 7.74 -4.71
N GLN A 94 -2.46 7.68 -5.32
CA GLN A 94 -1.46 8.73 -5.20
C GLN A 94 -1.94 10.05 -5.82
N TYR A 95 -2.46 10.00 -7.05
CA TYR A 95 -2.98 11.18 -7.75
C TYR A 95 -4.10 11.87 -6.95
N ASP A 96 -5.06 11.11 -6.44
CA ASP A 96 -6.17 11.64 -5.65
C ASP A 96 -5.65 12.32 -4.37
N TYR A 97 -4.67 11.70 -3.69
CA TYR A 97 -4.06 12.26 -2.50
C TYR A 97 -3.29 13.56 -2.79
N ASP A 98 -2.48 13.57 -3.85
CA ASP A 98 -1.71 14.75 -4.26
C ASP A 98 -2.64 15.90 -4.67
N TYR A 99 -3.75 15.59 -5.34
CA TYR A 99 -4.76 16.57 -5.71
C TYR A 99 -5.37 17.25 -4.48
N VAL A 100 -5.78 16.47 -3.47
CA VAL A 100 -6.35 17.02 -2.23
C VAL A 100 -5.30 17.79 -1.45
N SER A 101 -4.12 17.21 -1.23
CA SER A 101 -3.04 17.81 -0.43
C SER A 101 -2.47 19.09 -1.07
N GLY A 102 -2.37 19.11 -2.40
CA GLY A 102 -1.94 20.30 -3.15
C GLY A 102 -2.97 21.43 -3.11
N ASN A 103 -4.26 21.10 -3.02
CA ASN A 103 -5.33 22.08 -2.89
C ASN A 103 -5.42 22.67 -1.47
N GLU A 104 -5.07 21.89 -0.44
CA GLU A 104 -5.00 22.35 0.95
C GLU A 104 -3.83 23.32 1.20
N LYS A 105 -2.66 23.12 0.57
CA LYS A 105 -1.50 24.03 0.70
C LYS A 105 -1.68 25.38 0.00
N ASN A 106 -2.64 25.47 -0.94
CA ASN A 106 -2.93 26.67 -1.73
C ASN A 106 -4.15 27.47 -1.19
N ARG A 107 -4.66 27.14 0.00
CA ARG A 107 -5.72 27.87 0.71
C ARG A 107 -5.16 28.58 1.93
#